data_AF-A0A9W9UQR9-F1
#
_entry.id   AF-A0A9W9UQR9-F1
#
_cell.length_a   1.000
_cell.length_b   1.000
_cell.length_c   1.000
_cell.angle_alpha   90.00
_cell.angle_beta   90.00
_cell.angle_gamma   90.00
#
_symmetry.space_group_name_H-M   'P 1'
#
loop_
_entity.id
_entity.type
_entity.pdbx_description
1 polymer ?
#
loop_
_entity_poly.entity_id
_entity_poly.type
_entity_poly.pdbx_seq_one_letter_code
_entity_poly.pdbx_strand_id
1 'polypeptide(L)'
;MVRTRNADKAAQEEGKEEQVIEQTTATATETTRESPDESAEPKADTPSEEKKEDAAPKATDRMARFKALQARAKSATERNLKETAAESQRLTTDPAVMNNLSRKHAFASHNLLKADTEAAGEDFERKRAWDWTVDESEKWDKRMDKKSRHRKDVAFQDYSQDARKTAPRSPPNIEAYEKEKMAAIERAAANGDLEIVETEDGEMIAVDKNGSFYSTADSTGFTQSKPDRAAVDRLVGDIHKAEEVRLKKRKERRGDDDSDVTYINEKNKQFNQKLARFYNKYTTEIRDSFERGTMI
;
A
#
# COMPACT_ATOMS: atom_id res chain seq x y z
N MET A 1 14.69 -55.67 15.86
CA MET A 1 15.69 -54.60 15.64
C MET A 1 15.10 -53.62 14.64
N VAL A 2 14.40 -52.54 15.05
CA VAL A 2 14.95 -51.25 15.48
C VAL A 2 15.95 -50.67 14.47
N ARG A 3 15.56 -49.66 13.68
CA ARG A 3 16.00 -48.25 13.82
C ARG A 3 15.48 -47.38 12.66
N THR A 4 14.55 -46.50 13.01
CA THR A 4 14.31 -45.17 12.44
C THR A 4 15.58 -44.31 12.43
N ARG A 5 15.65 -43.32 11.52
CA ARG A 5 16.48 -42.07 11.44
C ARG A 5 16.96 -41.90 9.98
N ASN A 6 16.89 -40.77 9.29
CA ASN A 6 16.65 -39.38 9.64
C ASN A 6 15.99 -38.70 8.43
N ALA A 7 14.89 -38.00 8.67
CA ALA A 7 14.54 -36.83 7.90
C ALA A 7 15.40 -35.69 8.46
N ASP A 8 16.33 -35.17 7.67
CA ASP A 8 16.99 -33.88 7.88
C ASP A 8 17.82 -33.56 6.63
N LYS A 9 17.24 -32.75 5.73
CA LYS A 9 17.89 -31.78 4.83
C LYS A 9 16.90 -31.34 3.73
N ALA A 10 16.00 -30.43 4.09
CA ALA A 10 15.31 -29.56 3.14
C ALA A 10 14.75 -28.35 3.88
N ALA A 11 15.65 -27.51 4.40
CA ALA A 11 15.30 -26.20 4.91
C ALA A 11 16.55 -25.31 4.81
N GLN A 12 16.77 -24.72 3.63
CA GLN A 12 17.52 -23.48 3.49
C GLN A 12 17.29 -22.87 2.10
N GLU A 13 17.17 -21.54 2.11
CA GLU A 13 17.05 -20.60 0.99
C GLU A 13 15.67 -20.50 0.33
N GLU A 14 14.88 -19.50 0.74
CA GLU A 14 14.68 -18.28 -0.05
C GLU A 14 14.17 -17.15 0.87
N GLY A 15 15.09 -16.29 1.29
CA GLY A 15 14.78 -14.97 1.83
C GLY A 15 14.92 -13.95 0.71
N LYS A 16 13.82 -13.35 0.28
CA LYS A 16 13.81 -12.09 -0.46
C LYS A 16 12.75 -11.17 0.14
N GLU A 17 13.26 -10.16 0.83
CA GLU A 17 12.52 -8.99 1.27
C GLU A 17 12.05 -8.18 0.05
N GLU A 18 10.74 -7.99 -0.06
CA GLU A 18 10.18 -6.81 -0.73
C GLU A 18 9.24 -6.12 0.25
N GLN A 19 9.73 -5.01 0.78
CA GLN A 19 8.96 -4.01 1.51
C GLN A 19 7.99 -3.33 0.53
N VAL A 20 6.70 -3.44 0.80
CA VAL A 20 5.66 -2.58 0.24
C VAL A 20 5.04 -1.82 1.40
N ILE A 21 5.30 -0.50 1.40
CA ILE A 21 4.70 0.48 2.31
C ILE A 21 3.54 1.14 1.54
N GLU A 22 2.32 0.96 2.04
CA GLU A 22 1.15 1.83 1.84
C GLU A 22 0.23 1.54 3.03
N GLN A 23 0.28 2.31 4.12
CA GLN A 23 -0.37 3.61 4.36
C GLN A 23 -1.84 3.69 3.91
N THR A 24 -2.75 3.40 4.85
CA THR A 24 -4.13 3.93 4.87
C THR A 24 -4.40 4.59 6.23
N THR A 25 -4.26 5.90 6.24
CA THR A 25 -5.15 6.92 6.83
C THR A 25 -6.04 6.51 8.02
N ALA A 26 -5.62 6.90 9.22
CA ALA A 26 -6.49 7.11 10.36
C ALA A 26 -6.91 8.59 10.41
N THR A 27 -8.20 8.85 10.29
CA THR A 27 -8.80 10.16 10.55
C THR A 27 -8.87 10.36 12.06
N ALA A 28 -7.92 11.13 12.60
CA ALA A 28 -8.00 11.68 13.94
C ALA A 28 -8.33 13.17 13.80
N THR A 29 -9.55 13.55 14.18
CA THR A 29 -9.93 14.95 14.37
C THR A 29 -9.42 15.40 15.74
N GLU A 30 -8.43 16.28 15.70
CA GLU A 30 -7.87 17.03 16.80
C GLU A 30 -8.73 18.29 17.02
N THR A 31 -9.33 18.44 18.21
CA THR A 31 -10.00 19.68 18.61
C THR A 31 -9.02 20.51 19.43
N THR A 32 -8.54 21.58 18.78
CA THR A 32 -7.71 22.66 19.28
C THR A 32 -8.34 23.38 20.48
N ARG A 33 -7.47 23.71 21.45
CA ARG A 33 -7.69 24.70 22.51
C ARG A 33 -7.75 26.10 21.91
N GLU A 34 -8.75 26.88 22.29
CA GLU A 34 -8.56 28.29 22.65
C GLU A 34 -9.71 28.77 23.54
N SER A 35 -9.36 29.44 24.64
CA SER A 35 -10.25 30.29 25.42
C SER A 35 -10.28 31.68 24.76
N PRO A 36 -11.36 32.46 24.94
CA PRO A 36 -11.22 33.61 25.82
C PRO A 36 -12.39 33.85 26.79
N ASP A 37 -12.00 34.62 27.80
CA ASP A 37 -12.66 35.25 28.93
C ASP A 37 -13.89 36.11 28.57
N GLU A 38 -14.92 36.16 29.43
CA GLU A 38 -15.34 37.38 30.17
C GLU A 38 -16.73 37.23 30.88
N SER A 39 -16.64 37.26 32.23
CA SER A 39 -17.53 37.85 33.26
C SER A 39 -19.04 37.54 33.37
N ALA A 40 -19.42 36.94 34.52
CA ALA A 40 -20.22 37.61 35.56
C ALA A 40 -20.24 36.79 36.88
N GLU A 41 -19.85 37.43 37.98
CA GLU A 41 -19.89 36.92 39.37
C GLU A 41 -21.34 36.55 39.82
N PRO A 42 -21.52 35.79 40.94
CA PRO A 42 -21.52 36.45 42.24
C PRO A 42 -20.79 35.70 43.37
N LYS A 43 -20.52 36.51 44.39
CA LYS A 43 -19.71 36.31 45.59
C LYS A 43 -20.22 35.25 46.56
N ALA A 44 -19.27 34.79 47.37
CA ALA A 44 -19.47 34.09 48.62
C ALA A 44 -20.34 34.90 49.61
N ASP A 45 -21.27 34.21 50.25
CA ASP A 45 -21.63 34.45 51.65
C ASP A 45 -22.05 33.12 52.29
N THR A 46 -21.53 32.86 53.49
CA THR A 46 -21.97 31.81 54.43
C THR A 46 -22.65 32.54 55.61
N PRO A 47 -23.45 31.91 56.50
CA PRO A 47 -23.90 30.52 56.58
C PRO A 47 -25.40 30.40 56.96
N SER A 48 -25.82 29.20 57.37
CA SER A 48 -27.02 28.85 58.16
C SER A 48 -28.27 28.37 57.38
N GLU A 49 -28.47 27.05 57.36
CA GLU A 49 -29.65 26.44 57.98
C GLU A 49 -29.40 24.93 58.15
N GLU A 50 -29.18 24.51 59.39
CA GLU A 50 -29.26 23.11 59.79
C GLU A 50 -30.70 22.61 59.64
N LYS A 51 -31.00 21.93 58.52
CA LYS A 51 -32.14 21.00 58.50
C LYS A 51 -31.65 19.62 58.93
N LYS A 52 -31.93 19.30 60.19
CA LYS A 52 -31.92 17.94 60.75
C LYS A 52 -32.96 17.10 60.02
N GLU A 53 -32.62 16.66 58.81
CA GLU A 53 -33.27 15.53 58.17
C GLU A 53 -32.59 14.25 58.61
N ASP A 54 -33.41 13.30 59.02
CA ASP A 54 -33.09 12.05 59.71
C ASP A 54 -31.84 11.35 59.16
N ALA A 55 -31.01 10.84 60.06
CA ALA A 55 -29.78 10.13 59.71
C ALA A 55 -30.03 8.82 58.93
N ALA A 56 -31.25 8.28 58.99
CA ALA A 56 -31.66 7.02 58.35
C ALA A 56 -31.77 7.09 56.81
N PRO A 57 -32.54 8.02 56.17
CA PRO A 57 -32.59 8.14 54.70
C PRO A 57 -31.24 8.52 54.06
N LYS A 58 -30.42 9.31 54.75
CA LYS A 58 -29.06 9.62 54.29
C LYS A 58 -28.10 8.42 54.40
N ALA A 59 -28.39 7.45 55.26
CA ALA A 59 -27.63 6.20 55.33
C ALA A 59 -28.03 5.24 54.20
N THR A 60 -29.32 5.16 53.85
CA THR A 60 -29.80 4.34 52.73
C THR A 60 -29.28 4.84 51.38
N ASP A 61 -29.25 6.15 51.16
CA ASP A 61 -28.69 6.76 49.93
C ASP A 61 -27.19 6.52 49.81
N ARG A 62 -26.45 6.62 50.92
CA ARG A 62 -25.01 6.26 50.95
C ARG A 62 -24.80 4.79 50.63
N MET A 63 -25.63 3.89 51.15
CA MET A 63 -25.58 2.46 50.81
C MET A 63 -25.94 2.19 49.35
N ALA A 64 -26.91 2.90 48.78
CA ALA A 64 -27.28 2.77 47.37
C ALA A 64 -26.15 3.24 46.44
N ARG A 65 -25.52 4.38 46.75
CA ARG A 65 -24.33 4.88 46.03
C ARG A 65 -23.15 3.91 46.14
N PHE A 66 -22.93 3.32 47.31
CA PHE A 66 -21.88 2.31 47.49
C PHE A 66 -22.15 1.05 46.68
N LYS A 67 -23.38 0.54 46.66
CA LYS A 67 -23.77 -0.60 45.81
C LYS A 67 -23.60 -0.30 44.32
N ALA A 68 -23.98 0.91 43.88
CA ALA A 68 -23.76 1.35 42.51
C ALA A 68 -22.26 1.43 42.15
N LEU A 69 -21.43 1.93 43.09
CA LEU A 69 -19.98 1.97 42.93
C LEU A 69 -19.36 0.57 42.87
N GLN A 70 -19.83 -0.37 43.70
CA GLN A 70 -19.43 -1.77 43.64
C GLN A 70 -19.83 -2.44 42.32
N ALA A 71 -21.04 -2.20 41.82
CA ALA A 71 -21.49 -2.70 40.53
C ALA A 71 -20.65 -2.14 39.37
N ARG A 72 -20.34 -0.83 39.42
CA ARG A 72 -19.43 -0.19 38.46
C ARG A 72 -18.04 -0.80 38.52
N ALA A 73 -17.49 -1.02 39.70
CA ALA A 73 -16.18 -1.65 39.89
C ALA A 73 -16.14 -3.07 39.31
N LYS A 74 -17.16 -3.90 39.58
CA LYS A 74 -17.28 -5.25 38.99
C LYS A 74 -17.34 -5.21 37.46
N SER A 75 -18.17 -4.33 36.90
CA SER A 75 -18.27 -4.19 35.44
C SER A 75 -16.97 -3.68 34.80
N ALA A 76 -16.20 -2.84 35.51
CA ALA A 76 -14.91 -2.36 35.05
C ALA A 76 -13.88 -3.50 35.06
N THR A 77 -13.83 -4.32 36.11
CA THR A 77 -12.93 -5.48 36.16
C THR A 77 -13.23 -6.50 35.08
N GLU A 78 -14.51 -6.77 34.79
CA GLU A 78 -14.93 -7.69 33.72
C GLU A 78 -14.57 -7.15 32.33
N ARG A 79 -14.79 -5.85 32.08
CA ARG A 79 -14.37 -5.20 30.82
C ARG A 79 -12.86 -5.24 30.65
N ASN A 80 -12.10 -4.87 31.68
CA ASN A 80 -10.64 -4.89 31.63
C ASN A 80 -10.10 -6.31 31.35
N LEU A 81 -10.67 -7.35 31.97
CA LEU A 81 -10.29 -8.74 31.71
C LEU A 81 -10.64 -9.15 30.27
N LYS A 82 -11.82 -8.76 29.79
CA LYS A 82 -12.24 -9.03 28.40
C LYS A 82 -11.35 -8.32 27.39
N GLU A 83 -10.95 -7.08 27.67
CA GLU A 83 -10.06 -6.30 26.80
C GLU A 83 -8.64 -6.86 26.79
N THR A 84 -8.08 -7.24 27.94
CA THR A 84 -6.76 -7.92 27.99
C THR A 84 -6.79 -9.27 27.28
N ALA A 85 -7.87 -10.06 27.46
CA ALA A 85 -8.06 -11.28 26.70
C ALA A 85 -8.14 -11.00 25.19
N ALA A 86 -8.94 -10.00 24.76
CA ALA A 86 -9.04 -9.63 23.34
C ALA A 86 -7.72 -9.11 22.77
N GLU A 87 -6.93 -8.36 23.53
CA GLU A 87 -5.60 -7.88 23.14
C GLU A 87 -4.62 -9.05 22.96
N SER A 88 -4.58 -9.99 23.92
CA SER A 88 -3.77 -11.22 23.77
C SER A 88 -4.16 -12.04 22.53
N GLN A 89 -5.46 -12.11 22.20
CA GLN A 89 -5.94 -12.79 21.00
C GLN A 89 -5.54 -12.05 19.72
N ARG A 90 -5.61 -10.71 19.71
CA ARG A 90 -5.14 -9.88 18.58
C ARG A 90 -3.64 -9.99 18.35
N LEU A 91 -2.85 -10.09 19.42
CA LEU A 91 -1.39 -10.30 19.33
C LEU A 91 -1.04 -11.71 18.86
N THR A 92 -1.86 -12.71 19.21
CA THR A 92 -1.66 -14.10 18.79
C THR A 92 -2.10 -14.34 17.34
N THR A 93 -3.11 -13.63 16.87
CA THR A 93 -3.66 -13.80 15.52
C THR A 93 -2.99 -12.84 14.54
N ASP A 94 -2.19 -13.37 13.62
CA ASP A 94 -1.64 -12.57 12.53
C ASP A 94 -2.78 -12.12 11.59
N PRO A 95 -3.02 -10.80 11.43
CA PRO A 95 -4.04 -10.28 10.53
C PRO A 95 -3.86 -10.74 9.07
N ALA A 96 -2.62 -10.94 8.60
CA ALA A 96 -2.34 -11.38 7.24
C ALA A 96 -2.83 -12.82 7.01
N VAL A 97 -2.62 -13.71 7.98
CA VAL A 97 -3.10 -15.10 7.94
C VAL A 97 -4.62 -15.15 7.98
N MET A 98 -5.26 -14.33 8.81
CA MET A 98 -6.72 -14.24 8.87
C MET A 98 -7.33 -13.75 7.54
N ASN A 99 -6.72 -12.74 6.90
CA ASN A 99 -7.12 -12.26 5.58
C ASN A 99 -6.90 -13.32 4.48
N ASN A 100 -5.85 -14.13 4.58
CA ASN A 100 -5.64 -15.27 3.67
C ASN A 100 -6.72 -16.33 3.86
N LEU A 101 -7.06 -16.66 5.10
CA LEU A 101 -8.07 -17.63 5.45
C LEU A 101 -9.47 -17.17 5.00
N SER A 102 -9.83 -15.91 5.26
CA SER A 102 -11.12 -15.35 4.84
C SER A 102 -11.27 -15.33 3.33
N ARG A 103 -10.21 -14.97 2.58
CA ARG A 103 -10.19 -15.09 1.11
C ARG A 103 -10.41 -16.53 0.66
N LYS A 104 -9.67 -17.49 1.22
CA LYS A 104 -9.83 -18.92 0.88
C LYS A 104 -11.25 -19.43 1.19
N HIS A 105 -11.81 -19.02 2.32
CA HIS A 105 -13.18 -19.37 2.70
C HIS A 105 -14.19 -18.80 1.70
N ALA A 106 -14.05 -17.53 1.29
CA ALA A 106 -14.92 -16.91 0.29
C ALA A 106 -14.82 -17.61 -1.09
N PHE A 107 -13.62 -17.99 -1.52
CA PHE A 107 -13.44 -18.78 -2.74
C PHE A 107 -14.08 -20.17 -2.63
N ALA A 108 -13.91 -20.84 -1.48
CA ALA A 108 -14.50 -22.15 -1.24
C ALA A 108 -16.04 -22.09 -1.23
N SER A 109 -16.63 -21.11 -0.55
CA SER A 109 -18.08 -20.94 -0.51
C SER A 109 -18.65 -20.59 -1.89
N HIS A 110 -17.96 -19.75 -2.67
CA HIS A 110 -18.34 -19.45 -4.04
C HIS A 110 -18.28 -20.70 -4.95
N ASN A 111 -17.23 -21.50 -4.85
CA ASN A 111 -17.08 -22.72 -5.65
C ASN A 111 -18.11 -23.78 -5.26
N LEU A 112 -18.44 -23.90 -3.97
CA LEU A 112 -19.51 -24.76 -3.48
C LEU A 112 -20.87 -24.31 -4.04
N LEU A 113 -21.19 -23.02 -3.92
CA LEU A 113 -22.43 -22.45 -4.46
C LEU A 113 -22.55 -22.74 -5.97
N LYS A 114 -21.46 -22.55 -6.73
CA LYS A 114 -21.41 -22.87 -8.15
C LYS A 114 -21.71 -24.36 -8.41
N ALA A 115 -21.04 -25.26 -7.69
CA ALA A 115 -21.23 -26.70 -7.83
C ALA A 115 -22.67 -27.14 -7.51
N ASP A 116 -23.27 -26.60 -6.43
CA ASP A 116 -24.65 -26.90 -6.04
C ASP A 116 -25.66 -26.41 -7.09
N THR A 117 -25.45 -25.22 -7.65
CA THR A 117 -26.31 -24.69 -8.72
C THR A 117 -26.20 -25.48 -10.03
N GLU A 118 -24.99 -25.90 -10.40
CA GLU A 118 -24.76 -26.76 -11.57
C GLU A 118 -25.36 -28.16 -11.36
N ALA A 119 -25.26 -28.73 -10.15
CA ALA A 119 -25.88 -30.00 -9.79
C ALA A 119 -27.42 -29.95 -9.80
N ALA A 120 -28.01 -28.79 -9.49
CA ALA A 120 -29.44 -28.54 -9.63
C ALA A 120 -29.89 -28.35 -11.11
N GLY A 121 -28.95 -28.29 -12.05
CA GLY A 121 -29.23 -28.06 -13.48
C GLY A 121 -29.47 -26.59 -13.84
N GLU A 122 -29.14 -25.66 -12.94
CA GLU A 122 -29.22 -24.21 -13.18
C GLU A 122 -27.88 -23.67 -13.71
N ASP A 123 -27.93 -22.61 -14.53
CA ASP A 123 -26.74 -21.88 -14.99
C ASP A 123 -26.35 -20.81 -13.96
N PHE A 124 -25.26 -21.07 -13.22
CA PHE A 124 -24.74 -20.19 -12.17
C PHE A 124 -24.43 -18.77 -12.67
N GLU A 125 -23.82 -18.66 -13.85
CA GLU A 125 -23.38 -17.36 -14.37
C GLU A 125 -24.58 -16.54 -14.82
N ARG A 126 -25.60 -17.19 -15.38
CA ARG A 126 -26.87 -16.54 -15.68
C ARG A 126 -27.53 -16.03 -14.41
N LYS A 127 -27.69 -16.86 -13.37
CA LYS A 127 -28.31 -16.47 -12.09
C LYS A 127 -27.59 -15.26 -11.46
N ARG A 128 -26.26 -15.28 -11.45
CA ARG A 128 -25.46 -14.14 -10.96
C ARG A 128 -25.62 -12.88 -11.82
N ALA A 129 -25.74 -13.02 -13.13
CA ALA A 129 -25.92 -11.87 -14.03
C ALA A 129 -27.23 -11.13 -13.79
N TRP A 130 -28.26 -11.79 -13.23
CA TRP A 130 -29.51 -11.12 -12.83
C TRP A 130 -29.31 -10.19 -11.63
N ASP A 131 -28.40 -10.53 -10.72
CA ASP A 131 -28.13 -9.76 -9.51
C ASP A 131 -27.09 -8.65 -9.72
N TRP A 132 -26.61 -8.46 -10.96
CA TRP A 132 -25.58 -7.45 -11.23
C TRP A 132 -26.14 -6.04 -11.09
N THR A 133 -25.61 -5.31 -10.11
CA THR A 133 -25.93 -3.90 -9.92
C THR A 133 -25.22 -3.03 -10.97
N VAL A 134 -25.79 -1.86 -11.27
CA VAL A 134 -25.19 -0.90 -12.22
C VAL A 134 -23.76 -0.53 -11.79
N ASP A 135 -23.54 -0.30 -10.50
CA ASP A 135 -22.22 0.02 -9.94
C ASP A 135 -21.19 -1.09 -10.15
N GLU A 136 -21.60 -2.36 -10.05
CA GLU A 136 -20.73 -3.51 -10.29
C GLU A 136 -20.37 -3.67 -11.76
N SER A 137 -21.33 -3.45 -12.67
CA SER A 137 -21.08 -3.42 -14.12
C SER A 137 -20.08 -2.32 -14.47
N GLU A 138 -20.25 -1.10 -13.97
CA GLU A 138 -19.29 -0.02 -14.25
C GLU A 138 -17.88 -0.32 -13.74
N LYS A 139 -17.77 -0.90 -12.53
CA LYS A 139 -16.47 -1.33 -11.97
C LYS A 139 -15.84 -2.43 -12.81
N TRP A 140 -16.64 -3.36 -13.33
CA TRP A 140 -16.19 -4.39 -14.24
C TRP A 140 -15.68 -3.80 -15.55
N ASP A 141 -16.42 -2.87 -16.16
CA ASP A 141 -16.03 -2.21 -17.40
C ASP A 141 -14.75 -1.39 -17.21
N LYS A 142 -14.63 -0.63 -16.11
CA LYS A 142 -13.39 0.07 -15.73
C LYS A 142 -12.21 -0.90 -15.60
N ARG A 143 -12.42 -2.08 -15.01
CA ARG A 143 -11.38 -3.11 -14.88
C ARG A 143 -10.99 -3.69 -16.24
N MET A 144 -11.97 -3.95 -17.11
CA MET A 144 -11.74 -4.49 -18.46
C MET A 144 -11.06 -3.47 -19.37
N ASP A 145 -11.44 -2.20 -19.31
CA ASP A 145 -10.76 -1.13 -20.03
C ASP A 145 -9.31 -0.98 -19.54
N LYS A 146 -9.10 -0.96 -18.22
CA LYS A 146 -7.74 -0.96 -17.64
C LYS A 146 -6.93 -2.14 -18.20
N LYS A 147 -7.46 -3.36 -18.17
CA LYS A 147 -6.78 -4.55 -18.72
C LYS A 147 -6.49 -4.42 -20.22
N SER A 148 -7.42 -3.88 -20.99
CA SER A 148 -7.27 -3.63 -22.43
C SER A 148 -6.13 -2.65 -22.70
N ARG A 149 -6.06 -1.56 -21.95
CA ARG A 149 -4.97 -0.55 -22.04
C ARG A 149 -3.62 -1.17 -21.67
N HIS A 150 -3.55 -1.90 -20.56
CA HIS A 150 -2.31 -2.54 -20.13
C HIS A 150 -1.78 -3.55 -21.15
N ARG A 151 -2.68 -4.26 -21.86
CA ARG A 151 -2.29 -5.18 -22.95
C ARG A 151 -1.60 -4.44 -24.09
N LYS A 152 -2.09 -3.24 -24.47
CA LYS A 152 -1.49 -2.40 -25.51
C LYS A 152 -0.13 -1.87 -25.08
N ASP A 153 0.02 -1.57 -23.78
CA ASP A 153 1.26 -1.05 -23.18
C ASP A 153 2.36 -2.11 -22.94
N VAL A 154 2.11 -3.39 -23.25
CA VAL A 154 3.13 -4.46 -23.13
C VAL A 154 4.16 -4.38 -24.26
N ALA A 155 3.71 -4.11 -25.48
CA ALA A 155 4.58 -4.09 -26.65
C ALA A 155 5.37 -2.78 -26.71
N PHE A 156 6.66 -2.87 -27.06
CA PHE A 156 7.47 -1.68 -27.36
C PHE A 156 6.85 -0.91 -28.53
N GLN A 157 6.59 0.38 -28.32
CA GLN A 157 6.07 1.30 -29.35
C GLN A 157 7.12 2.37 -29.68
N ASP A 158 7.57 3.11 -28.66
CA ASP A 158 8.52 4.22 -28.78
C ASP A 158 9.37 4.33 -27.51
N TYR A 159 10.58 4.87 -27.66
CA TYR A 159 11.53 5.13 -26.58
C TYR A 159 10.99 6.14 -25.56
N SER A 160 10.22 7.14 -25.98
CA SER A 160 9.65 8.13 -25.05
C SER A 160 8.64 7.49 -24.08
N GLN A 161 7.83 6.55 -24.57
CA GLN A 161 6.86 5.83 -23.74
C GLN A 161 7.53 4.80 -22.84
N ASP A 162 8.54 4.09 -23.35
CA ASP A 162 9.32 3.16 -22.54
C ASP A 162 10.03 3.88 -21.39
N ALA A 163 10.65 5.04 -21.67
CA ALA A 163 11.28 5.88 -20.65
C ALA A 163 10.28 6.28 -19.55
N ARG A 164 9.07 6.73 -19.92
CA ARG A 164 8.01 7.07 -18.95
C ARG A 164 7.58 5.88 -18.10
N LYS A 165 7.51 4.69 -18.69
CA LYS A 165 7.15 3.45 -17.99
C LYS A 165 8.24 2.99 -17.03
N THR A 166 9.50 3.15 -17.42
CA THR A 166 10.66 2.77 -16.61
C THR A 166 11.10 3.82 -15.61
N ALA A 167 10.58 5.05 -15.72
CA ALA A 167 10.92 6.14 -14.82
C ALA A 167 10.63 5.71 -13.37
N PRO A 168 11.59 5.91 -12.44
CA PRO A 168 11.43 5.48 -11.06
C PRO A 168 10.23 6.21 -10.44
N ARG A 169 9.32 5.43 -9.86
CA ARG A 169 8.14 5.91 -9.14
C ARG A 169 8.37 5.70 -7.64
N SER A 170 9.39 6.33 -7.10
CA SER A 170 9.63 6.32 -5.65
C SER A 170 8.73 7.38 -5.00
N PRO A 171 7.97 7.04 -3.94
CA PRO A 171 7.19 8.03 -3.23
C PRO A 171 8.12 9.09 -2.60
N PRO A 172 7.78 10.39 -2.72
CA PRO A 172 8.57 11.43 -2.11
C PRO A 172 8.50 11.34 -0.58
N ASN A 173 9.62 11.62 0.10
CA ASN A 173 9.65 11.72 1.55
C ASN A 173 9.11 13.10 1.97
N ILE A 174 7.85 13.13 2.41
CA ILE A 174 7.14 14.36 2.76
C ILE A 174 7.78 15.06 3.97
N GLU A 175 8.18 14.30 4.99
CA GLU A 175 8.78 14.86 6.21
C GLU A 175 10.13 15.53 5.95
N ALA A 176 10.97 14.91 5.11
CA ALA A 176 12.25 15.50 4.71
C ALA A 176 12.05 16.79 3.92
N TYR A 177 11.08 16.78 3.00
CA TYR A 177 10.72 17.95 2.21
C TYR A 177 10.21 19.11 3.08
N GLU A 178 9.34 18.84 4.07
CA GLU A 178 8.84 19.86 4.99
C GLU A 178 9.96 20.48 5.83
N LYS A 179 10.90 19.66 6.32
CA LYS A 179 12.08 20.15 7.06
C LYS A 179 12.96 21.06 6.20
N GLU A 180 13.25 20.65 4.96
CA GLU A 180 14.03 21.45 4.03
C GLU A 180 13.31 22.76 3.65
N LYS A 181 11.98 22.71 3.48
CA LYS A 181 11.14 23.88 3.25
C LYS A 181 11.23 24.88 4.40
N MET A 182 11.03 24.42 5.63
CA MET A 182 11.10 25.27 6.81
C MET A 182 12.49 25.90 6.98
N ALA A 183 13.55 25.11 6.79
CA ALA A 183 14.92 25.61 6.86
C ALA A 183 15.25 26.64 5.76
N ALA A 184 14.68 26.49 4.57
CA ALA A 184 14.85 27.46 3.49
C ALA A 184 14.10 28.76 3.76
N ILE A 185 12.88 28.68 4.30
CA ILE A 185 12.10 29.85 4.72
C ILE A 185 12.80 30.59 5.86
N GLU A 186 13.33 29.88 6.85
CA GLU A 186 14.09 30.48 7.97
C GLU A 186 15.35 31.20 7.46
N ARG A 187 16.04 30.63 6.47
CA ARG A 187 17.22 31.26 5.85
C ARG A 187 16.84 32.52 5.07
N ALA A 188 15.74 32.49 4.32
CA ALA A 188 15.22 33.66 3.62
C ALA A 188 14.78 34.76 4.60
N ALA A 189 14.20 34.37 5.75
CA ALA A 189 13.80 35.28 6.82
C ALA A 189 15.00 35.94 7.48
N ALA A 190 16.06 35.16 7.76
CA ALA A 190 17.29 35.68 8.33
C ALA A 190 18.02 36.64 7.37
N ASN A 191 17.95 36.40 6.06
CA ASN A 191 18.57 37.25 5.05
C ASN A 191 17.74 38.50 4.70
N GLY A 192 16.48 38.57 5.14
CA GLY A 192 15.56 39.65 4.77
C GLY A 192 15.07 39.58 3.32
N ASP A 193 15.13 38.40 2.70
CA ASP A 193 14.82 38.17 1.29
C ASP A 193 13.33 37.85 1.04
N LEU A 194 12.49 37.86 2.09
CA LEU A 194 11.05 37.71 1.96
C LEU A 194 10.41 39.05 1.61
N GLU A 195 9.83 39.12 0.43
CA GLU A 195 9.01 40.23 -0.03
C GLU A 195 7.56 39.95 0.33
N ILE A 196 6.92 40.88 1.03
CA ILE A 196 5.51 40.78 1.34
C ILE A 196 4.75 41.32 0.12
N VAL A 197 4.08 40.43 -0.59
CA VAL A 197 3.26 40.77 -1.75
C VAL A 197 1.79 40.73 -1.32
N GLU A 198 1.10 41.87 -1.46
CA GLU A 198 -0.35 41.93 -1.33
C GLU A 198 -0.98 41.33 -2.60
N THR A 199 -1.76 40.27 -2.43
CA THR A 199 -2.56 39.68 -3.51
C THR A 199 -3.79 40.54 -3.80
N GLU A 200 -4.43 40.35 -4.97
CA GLU A 200 -5.63 41.10 -5.38
C GLU A 200 -6.80 40.96 -4.39
N ASP A 201 -6.80 39.91 -3.57
CA ASP A 201 -7.79 39.65 -2.52
C ASP A 201 -7.45 40.31 -1.16
N GLY A 202 -6.34 41.06 -1.07
CA GLY A 202 -5.88 41.74 0.14
C GLY A 202 -5.14 40.84 1.14
N GLU A 203 -4.79 39.61 0.75
CA GLU A 203 -3.99 38.70 1.58
C GLU A 203 -2.49 38.96 1.35
N MET A 204 -1.73 39.20 2.45
CA MET A 204 -0.28 39.40 2.41
C MET A 204 0.45 38.06 2.40
N ILE A 205 1.09 37.73 1.28
CA ILE A 205 1.87 36.50 1.11
C ILE A 205 3.36 36.87 1.10
N ALA A 206 4.15 36.24 1.98
CA ALA A 206 5.60 36.37 1.98
C ALA A 206 6.19 35.49 0.87
N VAL A 207 6.65 36.12 -0.21
CA VAL A 207 7.25 35.47 -1.39
C VAL A 207 8.77 35.64 -1.35
N ASP A 208 9.49 34.54 -1.50
CA ASP A 208 10.94 34.55 -1.63
C ASP A 208 11.34 35.04 -3.02
N LYS A 209 11.93 36.24 -3.10
CA LYS A 209 12.32 36.89 -4.35
C LYS A 209 13.51 36.22 -5.03
N ASN A 210 14.37 35.56 -4.24
CA ASN A 210 15.62 34.97 -4.69
C ASN A 210 15.44 33.50 -5.13
N GLY A 211 14.25 32.93 -4.92
CA GLY A 211 13.92 31.57 -5.32
C GLY A 211 14.78 30.51 -4.64
N SER A 212 15.12 30.73 -3.36
CA SER A 212 15.92 29.81 -2.54
C SER A 212 15.25 28.45 -2.38
N PHE A 213 13.93 28.44 -2.16
CA PHE A 213 13.14 27.21 -2.11
C PHE A 213 12.30 26.99 -3.38
N TYR A 214 11.56 28.01 -3.80
CA TYR A 214 10.78 28.00 -5.03
C TYR A 214 11.63 28.59 -6.17
N SER A 215 12.50 27.74 -6.71
CA SER A 215 13.43 28.08 -7.78
C SER A 215 12.70 28.52 -9.07
N THR A 216 13.08 29.68 -9.60
CA THR A 216 12.69 30.18 -10.93
C THR A 216 13.77 29.87 -11.97
N ALA A 217 13.48 30.01 -13.26
CA ALA A 217 14.43 29.71 -14.34
C ALA A 217 15.77 30.45 -14.22
N ASP A 218 15.77 31.63 -13.59
CA ASP A 218 16.95 32.48 -13.41
C ASP A 218 17.65 32.27 -12.05
N SER A 219 17.09 31.43 -11.18
CA SER A 219 17.68 31.15 -9.86
C SER A 219 18.87 30.19 -9.96
N THR A 220 19.93 30.46 -9.21
CA THR A 220 21.21 29.71 -9.27
C THR A 220 21.46 28.82 -8.04
N GLY A 221 20.50 28.75 -7.11
CA GLY A 221 20.64 28.06 -5.82
C GLY A 221 20.94 26.56 -5.93
N PHE A 222 20.52 25.90 -7.02
CA PHE A 222 20.82 24.48 -7.27
C PHE A 222 22.32 24.16 -7.31
N THR A 223 23.16 25.12 -7.72
CA THR A 223 24.61 24.92 -7.86
C THR A 223 25.33 24.65 -6.54
N GLN A 224 24.74 25.06 -5.41
CA GLN A 224 25.31 24.88 -4.07
C GLN A 224 24.69 23.69 -3.32
N SER A 225 23.77 22.95 -3.94
CA SER A 225 23.12 21.81 -3.31
C SER A 225 24.09 20.64 -3.13
N LYS A 226 24.27 20.23 -1.88
CA LYS A 226 25.03 19.03 -1.50
C LYS A 226 24.05 18.04 -0.89
N PRO A 227 23.60 17.02 -1.65
CA PRO A 227 22.64 16.05 -1.14
C PRO A 227 23.27 15.24 0.01
N ASP A 228 22.42 14.79 0.93
CA ASP A 228 22.86 13.92 2.01
C ASP A 228 23.44 12.60 1.46
N ARG A 229 24.49 12.10 2.11
CA ARG A 229 25.19 10.88 1.70
C ARG A 229 24.23 9.68 1.69
N ALA A 230 23.33 9.58 2.66
CA ALA A 230 22.35 8.51 2.70
C ALA A 230 21.34 8.58 1.54
N ALA A 231 21.01 9.77 1.03
CA ALA A 231 20.17 9.91 -0.16
C ALA A 231 20.89 9.44 -1.43
N VAL A 232 22.19 9.75 -1.55
CA VAL A 232 23.04 9.26 -2.65
C VAL A 232 23.15 7.73 -2.62
N ASP A 233 23.41 7.14 -1.46
CA ASP A 233 23.55 5.70 -1.33
C ASP A 233 22.23 4.96 -1.67
N ARG A 234 21.06 5.54 -1.33
CA ARG A 234 19.75 5.02 -1.77
C ARG A 234 19.60 5.03 -3.29
N LEU A 235 19.93 6.15 -3.95
CA LEU A 235 19.87 6.26 -5.40
C LEU A 235 20.78 5.23 -6.09
N VAL A 236 22.01 5.05 -5.58
CA VAL A 236 22.94 4.05 -6.11
C VAL A 236 22.40 2.63 -5.93
N GLY A 237 21.81 2.34 -4.76
CA GLY A 237 21.13 1.07 -4.51
C GLY A 237 20.00 0.79 -5.50
N ASP A 238 19.17 1.80 -5.79
CA ASP A 238 18.07 1.69 -6.76
C ASP A 238 18.58 1.43 -8.19
N ILE A 239 19.68 2.07 -8.59
CA ILE A 239 20.34 1.83 -9.89
C ILE A 239 20.82 0.39 -10.00
N HIS A 240 21.54 -0.11 -8.98
CA HIS A 240 22.02 -1.49 -8.97
C HIS A 240 20.87 -2.50 -9.00
N LYS A 241 19.82 -2.28 -8.20
CA LYS A 241 18.62 -3.12 -8.21
C LYS A 241 17.97 -3.16 -9.60
N ALA A 242 17.88 -2.02 -10.29
CA ALA A 242 17.34 -1.95 -11.65
C ALA A 242 18.20 -2.75 -12.66
N GLU A 243 19.53 -2.67 -12.54
CA GLU A 243 20.47 -3.44 -13.36
C GLU A 243 20.35 -4.95 -13.12
N GLU A 244 20.28 -5.37 -11.86
CA GLU A 244 20.11 -6.78 -11.49
C GLU A 244 18.83 -7.37 -12.06
N VAL A 245 17.69 -6.65 -11.93
CA VAL A 245 16.41 -7.07 -12.52
C VAL A 245 16.52 -7.21 -14.04
N ARG A 246 17.19 -6.26 -14.71
CA ARG A 246 17.42 -6.31 -16.16
C ARG A 246 18.29 -7.50 -16.57
N LEU A 247 19.37 -7.77 -15.83
CA LEU A 247 20.26 -8.90 -16.08
C LEU A 247 19.57 -10.24 -15.82
N LYS A 248 18.80 -10.36 -14.73
CA LYS A 248 18.01 -11.55 -14.41
C LYS A 248 17.01 -11.86 -15.52
N LYS A 249 16.22 -10.88 -15.96
CA LYS A 249 15.27 -11.03 -17.09
C LYS A 249 15.96 -11.38 -18.41
N ARG A 250 17.22 -10.96 -18.60
CA ARG A 250 18.02 -11.35 -19.78
C ARG A 250 18.49 -12.80 -19.68
N LYS A 251 18.89 -13.25 -18.48
CA LYS A 251 19.28 -14.63 -18.21
C LYS A 251 18.10 -15.59 -18.37
N GLU A 252 16.94 -15.26 -17.79
CA GLU A 252 15.71 -16.04 -17.93
C GLU A 252 15.30 -16.22 -19.40
N ARG A 253 15.42 -15.17 -20.23
CA ARG A 253 15.15 -15.25 -21.68
C ARG A 253 16.15 -16.09 -22.48
N ARG A 254 17.35 -16.34 -21.95
CA ARG A 254 18.30 -17.26 -22.60
C ARG A 254 17.85 -18.72 -22.46
N GLY A 255 17.07 -19.05 -21.43
CA GLY A 255 16.50 -20.38 -21.22
C GLY A 255 17.53 -21.49 -21.03
N ASP A 256 17.04 -22.68 -20.72
CA ASP A 256 17.81 -23.93 -20.80
C ASP A 256 17.51 -24.61 -22.15
N ASP A 257 18.51 -25.23 -22.78
CA ASP A 257 18.44 -25.75 -24.15
C ASP A 257 17.88 -27.18 -24.21
N ASP A 258 16.74 -27.44 -23.55
CA ASP A 258 16.05 -28.74 -23.63
C ASP A 258 15.36 -28.98 -24.99
N SER A 259 15.39 -28.00 -25.89
CA SER A 259 14.87 -28.15 -27.26
C SER A 259 15.89 -28.78 -28.20
N ASP A 260 15.43 -29.49 -29.23
CA ASP A 260 16.29 -30.03 -30.29
C ASP A 260 17.28 -28.99 -30.83
N VAL A 261 18.57 -29.34 -30.78
CA VAL A 261 19.66 -28.45 -31.16
C VAL A 261 19.69 -28.30 -32.68
N THR A 262 19.13 -27.20 -33.19
CA THR A 262 19.09 -26.86 -34.62
C THR A 262 20.25 -25.96 -35.07
N TYR A 263 21.27 -25.76 -34.23
CA TYR A 263 22.36 -24.81 -34.47
C TYR A 263 23.74 -25.40 -34.13
N ILE A 264 24.77 -24.92 -34.82
CA ILE A 264 26.17 -25.33 -34.61
C ILE A 264 26.92 -24.33 -33.69
N ASN A 265 26.55 -23.05 -33.72
CA ASN A 265 27.17 -22.01 -32.90
C ASN A 265 26.13 -21.02 -32.34
N GLU A 266 26.53 -20.22 -31.34
CA GLU A 266 25.64 -19.24 -30.67
C GLU A 266 25.11 -18.15 -31.62
N LYS A 267 25.90 -17.74 -32.62
CA LYS A 267 25.45 -16.76 -33.62
C LYS A 267 24.37 -17.35 -34.55
N ASN A 268 24.52 -18.62 -34.92
CA ASN A 268 23.58 -19.40 -35.71
C ASN A 268 22.30 -19.63 -34.92
N LYS A 269 22.39 -19.92 -33.61
CA LYS A 269 21.23 -19.96 -32.69
C LYS A 269 20.42 -18.66 -32.74
N GLN A 270 21.08 -17.52 -32.55
CA GLN A 270 20.42 -16.21 -32.58
C GLN A 270 19.81 -15.89 -33.95
N PHE A 271 20.49 -16.30 -35.03
CA PHE A 271 19.97 -16.15 -36.39
C PHE A 271 18.74 -17.04 -36.64
N ASN A 272 18.77 -18.31 -36.25
CA ASN A 272 17.64 -19.24 -36.34
C ASN A 272 16.47 -18.75 -35.47
N GLN A 273 16.72 -18.23 -34.27
CA GLN A 273 15.70 -17.59 -33.45
C GLN A 273 15.08 -16.35 -34.12
N LYS A 274 15.87 -15.57 -34.85
CA LYS A 274 15.35 -14.45 -35.64
C LYS A 274 14.45 -14.97 -36.76
N LEU A 275 14.90 -15.97 -37.54
CA LEU A 275 14.10 -16.58 -38.59
C LEU A 275 12.80 -17.17 -38.03
N ALA A 276 12.87 -17.87 -36.90
CA ALA A 276 11.72 -18.44 -36.24
C ALA A 276 10.64 -17.40 -35.92
N ARG A 277 11.03 -16.21 -35.43
CA ARG A 277 10.07 -15.13 -35.12
C ARG A 277 9.32 -14.61 -36.35
N PHE A 278 9.96 -14.59 -37.52
CA PHE A 278 9.36 -14.03 -38.74
C PHE A 278 8.65 -15.08 -39.60
N TYR A 279 9.24 -16.28 -39.71
CA TYR A 279 8.83 -17.27 -40.71
C TYR A 279 8.04 -18.45 -40.13
N ASN A 280 8.17 -18.78 -38.84
CA ASN A 280 7.46 -19.94 -38.29
C ASN A 280 5.94 -19.84 -38.47
N LYS A 281 5.38 -18.62 -38.46
CA LYS A 281 3.95 -18.40 -38.73
C LYS A 281 3.51 -18.92 -40.11
N TYR A 282 4.40 -18.89 -41.10
CA TYR A 282 4.12 -19.30 -42.49
C TYR A 282 4.65 -20.69 -42.82
N THR A 283 5.58 -21.23 -42.03
CA THR A 283 6.24 -22.51 -42.28
C THR A 283 5.81 -23.61 -41.31
N THR A 284 4.69 -23.43 -40.59
CA THR A 284 4.16 -24.44 -39.65
C THR A 284 3.88 -25.75 -40.35
N GLU A 285 3.18 -25.73 -41.49
CA GLU A 285 2.81 -26.93 -42.25
C GLU A 285 4.03 -27.70 -42.73
N ILE A 286 5.06 -26.98 -43.19
CA ILE A 286 6.32 -27.56 -43.63
C ILE A 286 7.04 -28.22 -42.45
N ARG A 287 7.13 -27.54 -41.30
CA ARG A 287 7.76 -28.06 -40.09
C ARG A 287 7.04 -29.31 -39.59
N ASP A 288 5.72 -29.25 -39.48
CA ASP A 288 4.86 -30.37 -39.11
C ASP A 288 5.02 -31.56 -40.04
N SER A 289 5.16 -31.32 -41.34
CA SER A 289 5.40 -32.38 -42.34
C SER A 289 6.77 -33.03 -42.13
N PHE A 290 7.80 -32.25 -41.80
CA PHE A 290 9.12 -32.80 -41.43
C PHE A 290 9.05 -33.65 -40.15
N GLU A 291 8.34 -33.18 -39.12
CA GLU A 291 8.15 -33.92 -37.87
C GLU A 291 7.32 -35.20 -38.07
N ARG A 292 6.40 -35.21 -39.05
CA ARG A 292 5.60 -36.39 -39.46
C ARG A 292 6.25 -37.29 -40.52
N GLY A 293 7.49 -37.03 -40.92
CA GLY A 293 8.22 -37.89 -41.85
C GLY A 293 7.94 -37.64 -43.34
N THR A 294 7.78 -36.37 -43.74
CA THR A 294 7.63 -35.89 -45.13
C THR A 294 6.44 -36.46 -45.91
N MET A 295 5.44 -37.01 -45.22
CA MET A 295 4.13 -37.29 -45.83
C MET A 295 3.37 -35.97 -46.05
N ILE A 296 3.06 -35.68 -47.32
CA ILE A 296 2.10 -34.65 -47.76
C ILE A 296 0.69 -35.05 -47.33
#